data_AF-A0A960HTL0-F1
#
_entry.id   AF-A0A960HTL0-F1
#
_cell.length_a   1.000
_cell.length_b   1.000
_cell.length_c   1.000
_cell.angle_alpha   90.00
_cell.angle_beta   90.00
_cell.angle_gamma   90.00
#
_symmetry.space_group_name_H-M   'P 1'
#
loop_
_entity.id
_entity.type
_entity.pdbx_description
1 polymer ?
#
loop_
_entity_poly.entity_id
_entity_poly.type
_entity_poly.pdbx_seq_one_letter_code
_entity_poly.pdbx_strand_id
1 'polypeptide(L)'
;MTASIASRRSVAALVAFGALSPAGISTVREDGSGPVVGVWDGDWTGPTTDPWTVARCSWVRALTATAPAIPRATVATSRFWRLMEGRPPMTGWRGTARVLMVLVLALAGCAEGGDGHGPSPSATSAPATVPADTAPATVPRPAAADISPDVLAQTGSAIDQGAAYAADHLGDADPVSVTVYDYLYRNWDLQALEGARAAARGSLPEDPSYSMFARLVDADALPPDESELEDVSQLEGEVMAAAMYCDQVPLDEGFADAYRSVLAEGRRGDLAHVAYAVGWVRELGCVAPGMEGLTLELVSQLASDLGGDAVIDDESLSSSAALGYLGRADLIPEPWVEATLAAQRGDGGWAERVDSDGSSWHTTGLALWTLAAVTGPGNGVTMLGG
;
A
#
# COMPACT_ATOMS: atom_id res chain seq x y z
N MET A 1 30.09 16.69 52.42
CA MET A 1 28.93 17.18 53.20
C MET A 1 27.76 16.26 52.89
N THR A 2 27.36 15.47 53.87
CA THR A 2 26.30 14.47 53.84
C THR A 2 24.99 15.08 54.31
N ALA A 3 23.91 14.96 53.53
CA ALA A 3 22.52 15.08 53.97
C ALA A 3 21.66 14.38 52.90
N SER A 4 21.06 13.21 53.13
CA SER A 4 20.05 12.78 54.11
C SER A 4 18.67 12.71 53.45
N ILE A 5 18.21 11.47 53.37
CA ILE A 5 16.91 10.94 52.96
C ILE A 5 15.75 11.61 53.71
N ALA A 6 14.64 11.86 53.01
CA ALA A 6 13.31 11.94 53.62
C ALA A 6 12.27 11.26 52.73
N SER A 7 11.99 10.01 53.10
CA SER A 7 10.83 9.21 52.75
C SER A 7 9.54 9.84 53.27
N ARG A 8 8.47 9.82 52.47
CA ARG A 8 7.09 9.76 52.97
C ARG A 8 6.28 8.75 52.16
N ARG A 9 5.84 7.71 52.87
CA ARG A 9 4.79 6.75 52.48
C ARG A 9 3.44 7.19 53.04
N SER A 10 2.41 6.57 52.46
CA SER A 10 1.02 6.39 52.95
C SER A 10 0.07 7.52 52.55
N VAL A 11 -1.12 7.26 52.01
CA VAL A 11 -2.18 6.40 52.56
C VAL A 11 -3.05 5.78 51.46
N ALA A 12 -3.46 4.53 51.69
CA ALA A 12 -4.41 3.74 50.93
C ALA A 12 -5.85 4.25 51.04
N ALA A 13 -6.64 4.07 49.98
CA ALA A 13 -8.09 4.02 50.07
C ALA A 13 -8.59 2.69 49.48
N LEU A 14 -9.00 1.82 50.38
CA LEU A 14 -9.83 0.65 50.15
C LEU A 14 -11.27 1.13 49.92
N VAL A 15 -11.92 0.72 48.83
CA VAL A 15 -13.36 0.47 48.82
C VAL A 15 -13.57 -0.86 48.11
N ALA A 16 -14.32 -1.75 48.76
CA ALA A 16 -14.51 -3.12 48.38
C ALA A 16 -16.02 -3.41 48.23
N PHE A 17 -16.30 -4.31 47.26
CA PHE A 17 -17.39 -5.29 47.16
C PHE A 17 -18.87 -4.90 46.94
N GLY A 18 -19.37 -5.39 45.80
CA GLY A 18 -20.58 -6.24 45.66
C GLY A 18 -20.57 -6.86 44.24
N ALA A 19 -20.25 -8.14 43.99
CA ALA A 19 -21.03 -9.38 44.22
C ALA A 19 -22.47 -9.26 43.68
N LEU A 20 -23.07 -10.09 42.80
CA LEU A 20 -22.89 -11.39 42.13
C LEU A 20 -23.82 -11.31 40.87
N SER A 21 -23.65 -12.00 39.73
CA SER A 21 -23.72 -13.46 39.56
C SER A 21 -23.37 -13.87 38.10
N PRO A 22 -23.03 -15.16 37.85
CA PRO A 22 -22.50 -15.66 36.58
C PRO A 22 -23.50 -16.51 35.78
N ALA A 23 -23.44 -16.44 34.45
CA ALA A 23 -23.90 -17.46 33.50
C ALA A 23 -23.30 -17.12 32.11
N GLY A 24 -22.65 -17.98 31.34
CA GLY A 24 -22.46 -19.41 31.47
C GLY A 24 -21.17 -19.85 30.76
N ILE A 25 -20.49 -20.80 31.40
CA ILE A 25 -19.45 -21.61 30.79
C ILE A 25 -20.18 -22.70 29.99
N SER A 26 -19.99 -22.72 28.67
CA SER A 26 -20.42 -23.84 27.85
C SER A 26 -19.47 -25.01 28.07
N THR A 27 -19.97 -26.06 28.71
CA THR A 27 -19.33 -27.37 28.79
C THR A 27 -19.39 -28.06 27.43
N VAL A 28 -18.24 -28.56 26.99
CA VAL A 28 -18.08 -29.51 25.87
C VAL A 28 -18.99 -30.72 26.09
N ARG A 29 -19.78 -31.06 25.06
CA ARG A 29 -20.58 -32.29 25.02
C ARG A 29 -19.72 -33.44 24.49
N GLU A 30 -19.61 -34.51 25.27
CA GLU A 30 -19.12 -35.81 24.83
C GLU A 30 -20.22 -36.53 24.04
N ASP A 31 -20.39 -36.22 22.76
CA ASP A 31 -21.02 -37.11 21.80
C ASP A 31 -20.39 -36.93 20.42
N GLY A 32 -19.50 -37.86 20.05
CA GLY A 32 -18.70 -37.84 18.82
C GLY A 32 -19.52 -37.87 17.54
N SER A 33 -20.14 -36.75 17.20
CA SER A 33 -20.78 -36.49 15.90
C SER A 33 -20.06 -35.34 15.22
N GLY A 34 -19.34 -35.66 14.14
CA GLY A 34 -18.63 -34.69 13.32
C GLY A 34 -19.57 -33.75 12.55
N PRO A 35 -19.03 -32.70 11.91
CA PRO A 35 -19.85 -31.70 11.22
C PRO A 35 -20.52 -32.32 9.98
N VAL A 36 -21.85 -32.20 9.93
CA VAL A 36 -22.66 -32.46 8.74
C VAL A 36 -22.58 -31.23 7.85
N VAL A 37 -21.98 -31.39 6.67
CA VAL A 37 -22.07 -30.42 5.57
C VAL A 37 -23.48 -30.51 4.99
N GLY A 38 -24.30 -29.51 5.28
CA GLY A 38 -25.61 -29.35 4.66
C GLY A 38 -25.48 -28.59 3.34
N VAL A 39 -25.72 -29.27 2.22
CA VAL A 39 -26.00 -28.65 0.92
C VAL A 39 -27.42 -28.09 0.97
N TRP A 40 -27.57 -26.79 0.73
CA TRP A 40 -28.87 -26.14 0.60
C TRP A 40 -29.15 -25.90 -0.89
N ASP A 41 -29.98 -26.77 -1.47
CA ASP A 41 -30.67 -26.54 -2.73
C ASP A 41 -32.02 -25.87 -2.43
N GLY A 42 -32.20 -24.65 -2.91
CA GLY A 42 -33.44 -23.90 -2.75
C GLY A 42 -33.67 -22.95 -3.91
N ASP A 43 -34.46 -23.40 -4.88
CA ASP A 43 -35.02 -22.57 -5.95
C ASP A 43 -35.88 -21.44 -5.36
N TRP A 44 -35.50 -20.19 -5.60
CA TRP A 44 -36.31 -19.01 -5.30
C TRP A 44 -36.88 -18.42 -6.59
N THR A 45 -38.22 -18.37 -6.69
CA THR A 45 -38.97 -17.77 -7.79
C THR A 45 -39.76 -16.57 -7.27
N GLY A 46 -39.28 -15.36 -7.56
CA GLY A 46 -39.97 -14.09 -7.23
C GLY A 46 -39.22 -12.88 -7.80
N PRO A 47 -39.90 -11.79 -8.21
CA PRO A 47 -39.31 -10.78 -9.08
C PRO A 47 -38.59 -9.68 -8.29
N THR A 48 -37.33 -9.40 -8.65
CA THR A 48 -36.63 -8.19 -8.20
C THR A 48 -36.54 -7.18 -9.35
N THR A 49 -36.97 -5.97 -9.05
CA THR A 49 -37.02 -4.79 -9.93
C THR A 49 -35.77 -3.94 -9.78
N ASP A 50 -34.60 -4.57 -9.81
CA ASP A 50 -33.31 -3.86 -9.65
C ASP A 50 -32.60 -3.67 -11.01
N PRO A 51 -32.45 -2.42 -11.52
CA PRO A 51 -31.86 -2.13 -12.82
C PRO A 51 -30.34 -2.42 -12.90
N TRP A 52 -29.67 -2.73 -11.80
CA TRP A 52 -28.22 -2.96 -11.78
C TRP A 52 -27.80 -4.37 -12.22
N THR A 53 -28.68 -5.37 -12.12
CA THR A 53 -28.33 -6.77 -12.41
C THR A 53 -28.37 -7.10 -13.91
N VAL A 54 -29.10 -6.32 -14.72
CA VAL A 54 -29.24 -6.55 -16.18
C VAL A 54 -28.03 -6.02 -16.97
N ALA A 55 -27.25 -5.10 -16.41
CA ALA A 55 -26.10 -4.50 -17.10
C ALA A 55 -24.88 -5.44 -17.23
N ARG A 56 -24.76 -6.46 -16.36
CA ARG A 56 -23.59 -7.37 -16.37
C ARG A 56 -23.67 -8.51 -17.39
N CYS A 57 -24.87 -8.89 -17.85
CA CYS A 57 -25.02 -10.00 -18.80
C CYS A 57 -24.99 -9.58 -20.28
N SER A 58 -25.07 -8.29 -20.60
CA SER A 58 -25.06 -7.79 -21.99
C SER A 58 -23.66 -7.48 -22.53
N TRP A 59 -22.69 -7.18 -21.66
CA TRP A 59 -21.31 -6.86 -22.08
C TRP A 59 -20.49 -8.08 -22.53
N VAL A 60 -20.77 -9.28 -22.02
CA VAL A 60 -20.00 -10.50 -22.34
C VAL A 60 -20.36 -11.08 -23.72
N ARG A 61 -21.49 -10.68 -24.33
CA ARG A 61 -21.89 -11.15 -25.68
C ARG A 61 -21.55 -10.21 -26.84
N ALA A 62 -21.08 -8.99 -26.57
CA ALA A 62 -20.80 -8.00 -27.63
C ALA A 62 -19.34 -8.03 -28.13
N LEU A 63 -18.41 -8.68 -27.43
CA LEU A 63 -16.97 -8.65 -27.77
C LEU A 63 -16.48 -9.82 -28.64
N THR A 64 -17.34 -10.77 -29.04
CA THR A 64 -16.91 -11.92 -29.87
C THR A 64 -17.24 -11.82 -31.36
N ALA A 65 -17.79 -10.70 -31.85
CA ALA A 65 -18.32 -10.66 -33.22
C ALA A 65 -17.48 -9.90 -34.26
N THR A 66 -16.57 -8.98 -33.91
CA THR A 66 -15.82 -8.22 -34.94
C THR A 66 -14.48 -7.71 -34.42
N ALA A 67 -13.41 -8.48 -34.61
CA ALA A 67 -12.04 -7.96 -34.56
C ALA A 67 -11.27 -8.43 -35.81
N PRO A 68 -10.72 -7.52 -36.63
CA PRO A 68 -9.89 -7.88 -37.77
C PRO A 68 -8.49 -8.34 -37.33
N ALA A 69 -7.87 -9.17 -38.16
CA ALA A 69 -6.55 -9.76 -37.91
C ALA A 69 -5.45 -8.68 -37.75
N ILE A 70 -4.75 -8.72 -36.62
CA ILE A 70 -3.59 -7.88 -36.31
C ILE A 70 -2.33 -8.54 -36.90
N PRO A 71 -1.45 -7.80 -37.61
CA PRO A 71 -0.19 -8.35 -38.09
C PRO A 71 0.77 -8.61 -36.91
N ARG A 72 1.48 -9.73 -36.98
CA ARG A 72 2.48 -10.15 -35.98
C ARG A 72 3.55 -9.08 -35.82
N ALA A 73 3.60 -8.45 -34.65
CA ALA A 73 4.72 -7.64 -34.21
C ALA A 73 5.85 -8.56 -33.76
N THR A 74 7.03 -8.38 -34.33
CA THR A 74 8.29 -8.95 -33.86
C THR A 74 8.64 -8.29 -32.54
N VAL A 75 8.47 -9.02 -31.44
CA VAL A 75 8.83 -8.56 -30.10
C VAL A 75 10.35 -8.64 -29.93
N ALA A 76 10.98 -7.49 -29.76
CA ALA A 76 12.35 -7.38 -29.27
C ALA A 76 12.33 -7.41 -27.73
N THR A 77 12.18 -8.60 -27.16
CA THR A 77 12.45 -8.86 -25.75
C THR A 77 13.81 -9.54 -25.64
N SER A 78 14.76 -8.93 -24.91
CA SER A 78 15.63 -9.62 -23.94
C SER A 78 16.90 -8.83 -23.63
N ARG A 79 16.99 -8.34 -22.39
CA ARG A 79 18.22 -8.50 -21.59
C ARG A 79 17.93 -9.09 -20.20
N PHE A 80 16.76 -8.84 -19.63
CA PHE A 80 16.46 -9.25 -18.25
C PHE A 80 16.07 -10.74 -18.10
N TRP A 81 15.17 -11.28 -18.94
CA TRP A 81 14.76 -12.70 -18.81
C TRP A 81 15.85 -13.74 -19.18
N ARG A 82 16.84 -13.41 -20.02
CA ARG A 82 17.86 -14.41 -20.44
C ARG A 82 18.89 -14.79 -19.36
N LEU A 83 18.90 -14.16 -18.20
CA LEU A 83 19.80 -14.50 -17.10
C LEU A 83 19.21 -15.53 -16.12
N MET A 84 17.92 -15.86 -16.23
CA MET A 84 17.23 -16.78 -15.31
C MET A 84 17.17 -18.24 -15.80
N GLU A 85 17.36 -18.52 -17.10
CA GLU A 85 17.37 -19.89 -17.64
C GLU A 85 18.77 -20.56 -17.66
N GLY A 86 19.82 -19.86 -17.19
CA GLY A 86 21.21 -20.28 -17.36
C GLY A 86 21.97 -20.75 -16.10
N ARG A 87 21.36 -20.80 -14.91
CA ARG A 87 22.09 -21.15 -13.68
C ARG A 87 22.08 -22.68 -13.44
N PRO A 88 23.24 -23.34 -13.27
CA PRO A 88 23.27 -24.74 -12.85
C PRO A 88 22.80 -24.87 -11.40
N PRO A 89 22.20 -26.02 -11.02
CA PRO A 89 21.75 -26.24 -9.65
C PRO A 89 22.94 -26.20 -8.69
N MET A 90 22.83 -25.38 -7.63
CA MET A 90 23.81 -25.35 -6.54
C MET A 90 23.88 -26.71 -5.84
N THR A 91 24.95 -27.45 -6.08
CA THR A 91 25.28 -28.68 -5.37
C THR A 91 25.96 -28.32 -4.04
N GLY A 92 25.15 -28.09 -3.00
CA GLY A 92 25.71 -27.61 -1.74
C GLY A 92 24.86 -27.78 -0.48
N TRP A 93 23.86 -28.67 -0.46
CA TRP A 93 23.18 -28.98 0.81
C TRP A 93 22.85 -30.48 0.92
N ARG A 94 23.50 -31.14 1.88
CA ARG A 94 23.26 -32.55 2.24
C ARG A 94 22.44 -32.62 3.52
N GLY A 95 21.29 -33.30 3.43
CA GLY A 95 20.44 -33.74 4.54
C GLY A 95 19.11 -32.96 4.57
N THR A 96 17.92 -33.52 4.33
CA THR A 96 17.46 -34.92 4.38
C THR A 96 16.22 -35.10 3.48
N ALA A 97 16.24 -36.21 2.72
CA ALA A 97 15.15 -36.99 2.09
C ALA A 97 13.69 -36.50 2.24
N ARG A 98 12.99 -36.16 1.13
CA ARG A 98 12.23 -37.03 0.20
C ARG A 98 10.91 -37.60 0.75
N VAL A 99 9.79 -37.23 0.12
CA VAL A 99 8.76 -38.16 -0.42
C VAL A 99 8.16 -37.58 -1.73
N LEU A 100 8.31 -38.34 -2.82
CA LEU A 100 7.58 -38.47 -4.12
C LEU A 100 6.95 -37.22 -4.79
N MET A 101 7.21 -36.81 -6.06
CA MET A 101 7.43 -37.45 -7.38
C MET A 101 6.20 -38.12 -8.03
N VAL A 102 5.96 -37.80 -9.33
CA VAL A 102 5.26 -38.51 -10.44
C VAL A 102 4.13 -37.64 -11.08
N LEU A 103 3.91 -37.38 -12.39
CA LEU A 103 4.27 -37.91 -13.75
C LEU A 103 3.98 -36.74 -14.78
N VAL A 104 4.79 -36.32 -15.77
CA VAL A 104 5.04 -36.86 -17.15
C VAL A 104 4.22 -36.21 -18.31
N LEU A 105 4.97 -35.49 -19.17
CA LEU A 105 5.12 -35.55 -20.66
C LEU A 105 4.02 -35.12 -21.68
N ALA A 106 4.58 -34.44 -22.70
CA ALA A 106 4.33 -34.51 -24.16
C ALA A 106 3.46 -33.37 -24.75
N LEU A 107 3.77 -32.72 -25.89
CA LEU A 107 4.52 -33.11 -27.09
C LEU A 107 5.19 -31.91 -27.79
N ALA A 108 6.32 -32.21 -28.44
CA ALA A 108 6.91 -31.44 -29.52
C ALA A 108 6.09 -31.57 -30.82
N GLY A 109 6.09 -30.52 -31.64
CA GLY A 109 5.64 -30.55 -33.03
C GLY A 109 6.60 -29.72 -33.89
N CYS A 110 7.40 -30.41 -34.71
CA CYS A 110 8.31 -29.86 -35.70
C CYS A 110 7.54 -29.17 -36.85
N ALA A 111 8.10 -28.09 -37.39
CA ALA A 111 7.95 -27.74 -38.80
C ALA A 111 9.18 -26.94 -39.27
N GLU A 112 10.03 -27.62 -40.03
CA GLU A 112 11.03 -27.02 -40.92
C GLU A 112 10.34 -26.39 -42.13
N GLY A 113 10.90 -25.30 -42.66
CA GLY A 113 10.68 -24.92 -44.05
C GLY A 113 10.77 -23.42 -44.34
N GLY A 114 11.78 -23.05 -45.14
CA GLY A 114 11.61 -22.03 -46.17
C GLY A 114 12.50 -20.80 -46.07
N ASP A 115 13.69 -20.90 -46.68
CA ASP A 115 14.51 -19.76 -47.06
C ASP A 115 13.78 -18.89 -48.10
N GLY A 116 13.62 -17.60 -47.79
CA GLY A 116 13.06 -16.60 -48.69
C GLY A 116 13.58 -15.21 -48.37
N HIS A 117 14.82 -14.92 -48.80
CA HIS A 117 15.39 -13.58 -48.77
C HIS A 117 14.79 -12.73 -49.90
N GLY A 118 13.83 -11.86 -49.56
CA GLY A 118 13.39 -10.75 -50.41
C GLY A 118 13.92 -9.42 -49.87
N PRO A 119 14.41 -8.49 -50.72
CA PRO A 119 14.90 -7.20 -50.27
C PRO A 119 13.73 -6.33 -49.78
N SER A 120 13.80 -5.91 -48.50
CA SER A 120 12.89 -4.91 -47.94
C SER A 120 13.19 -3.52 -48.52
N PRO A 121 12.18 -2.76 -48.97
CA PRO A 121 12.36 -1.37 -49.35
C PRO A 121 12.58 -0.50 -48.11
N SER A 122 13.64 0.31 -48.14
CA SER A 122 13.91 1.36 -47.18
C SER A 122 12.81 2.42 -47.25
N ALA A 123 11.87 2.40 -46.30
CA ALA A 123 10.93 3.50 -46.09
C ALA A 123 11.57 4.54 -45.17
N THR A 124 11.94 5.68 -45.75
CA THR A 124 12.33 6.88 -45.02
C THR A 124 11.08 7.49 -44.38
N SER A 125 10.81 7.16 -43.12
CA SER A 125 9.76 7.81 -42.34
C SER A 125 10.22 9.21 -41.93
N ALA A 126 9.49 10.22 -42.38
CA ALA A 126 9.66 11.59 -41.88
C ALA A 126 9.31 11.64 -40.38
N PRO A 127 10.01 12.46 -39.57
CA PRO A 127 9.71 12.60 -38.15
C PRO A 127 8.30 13.17 -37.98
N ALA A 128 7.45 12.43 -37.27
CA ALA A 128 6.15 12.91 -36.86
C ALA A 128 6.35 14.07 -35.87
N THR A 129 5.91 15.27 -36.26
CA THR A 129 5.74 16.39 -35.34
C THR A 129 4.72 16.00 -34.28
N VAL A 130 5.20 15.71 -33.07
CA VAL A 130 4.37 15.58 -31.88
C VAL A 130 3.79 16.97 -31.59
N PRO A 131 2.46 17.17 -31.59
CA PRO A 131 1.87 18.46 -31.26
C PRO A 131 2.26 18.83 -29.82
N ALA A 132 2.98 19.94 -29.68
CA ALA A 132 3.25 20.57 -28.41
C ALA A 132 1.94 21.11 -27.80
N ASP A 133 1.85 21.05 -26.48
CA ASP A 133 0.92 21.82 -25.64
C ASP A 133 -0.56 21.43 -25.66
N THR A 134 -0.86 20.19 -25.28
CA THR A 134 -2.07 19.98 -24.47
C THR A 134 -1.63 20.00 -23.02
N ALA A 135 -1.76 21.15 -22.35
CA ALA A 135 -1.55 21.22 -20.91
C ALA A 135 -2.35 20.09 -20.25
N PRO A 136 -1.75 19.29 -19.35
CA PRO A 136 -2.46 18.19 -18.72
C PRO A 136 -3.75 18.73 -18.11
N ALA A 137 -4.87 18.09 -18.43
CA ALA A 137 -6.16 18.48 -17.89
C ALA A 137 -6.03 18.56 -16.37
N THR A 138 -6.26 19.74 -15.80
CA THR A 138 -6.30 19.92 -14.35
C THR A 138 -7.40 19.02 -13.81
N VAL A 139 -7.01 17.89 -13.22
CA VAL A 139 -7.90 17.04 -12.46
C VAL A 139 -8.52 17.93 -11.38
N PRO A 140 -9.86 18.07 -11.32
CA PRO A 140 -10.51 18.91 -10.32
C PRO A 140 -9.99 18.54 -8.94
N ARG A 141 -9.67 19.55 -8.12
CA ARG A 141 -9.30 19.31 -6.73
C ARG A 141 -10.47 18.56 -6.08
N PRO A 142 -10.22 17.37 -5.50
CA PRO A 142 -11.28 16.59 -4.87
C PRO A 142 -11.97 17.41 -3.78
N ALA A 143 -13.26 17.13 -3.57
CA ALA A 143 -14.03 17.75 -2.50
C ALA A 143 -13.42 17.38 -1.14
N ALA A 144 -13.64 18.22 -0.13
CA ALA A 144 -13.33 17.80 1.25
C ALA A 144 -14.17 16.58 1.61
N ALA A 145 -13.64 15.71 2.49
CA ALA A 145 -14.39 14.61 3.05
C ALA A 145 -15.65 15.14 3.75
N ASP A 146 -16.76 14.39 3.61
CA ASP A 146 -18.02 14.71 4.27
C ASP A 146 -17.95 14.27 5.74
N ILE A 147 -17.15 15.00 6.52
CA ILE A 147 -16.91 14.77 7.95
C ILE A 147 -17.64 15.85 8.74
N SER A 148 -18.42 15.46 9.73
CA SER A 148 -19.12 16.40 10.59
C SER A 148 -18.16 17.37 11.31
N PRO A 149 -18.60 18.61 11.58
CA PRO A 149 -17.79 19.60 12.31
C PRO A 149 -17.32 19.12 13.70
N ASP A 150 -18.13 18.29 14.37
CA ASP A 150 -17.80 17.76 15.71
C ASP A 150 -16.69 16.71 15.64
N VAL A 151 -16.68 15.87 14.62
CA VAL A 151 -15.58 14.92 14.35
C VAL A 151 -14.32 15.68 13.95
N LEU A 152 -14.41 16.67 13.06
CA LEU A 152 -13.26 17.51 12.69
C LEU A 152 -12.63 18.24 13.88
N ALA A 153 -13.44 18.71 14.83
CA ALA A 153 -12.93 19.35 16.04
C ALA A 153 -12.14 18.36 16.93
N GLN A 154 -12.61 17.12 17.05
CA GLN A 154 -11.89 16.06 17.77
C GLN A 154 -10.59 15.67 17.04
N THR A 155 -10.63 15.62 15.71
CA THR A 155 -9.46 15.36 14.86
C THR A 155 -8.30 16.31 15.17
N GLY A 156 -8.56 17.61 15.34
CA GLY A 156 -7.51 18.57 15.69
C GLY A 156 -6.78 18.22 16.99
N SER A 157 -7.53 17.90 18.05
CA SER A 157 -6.94 17.49 19.33
C SER A 157 -6.18 16.16 19.23
N ALA A 158 -6.67 15.21 18.45
CA ALA A 158 -6.00 13.92 18.25
C ALA A 158 -4.70 14.07 17.47
N ILE A 159 -4.67 14.95 16.45
CA ILE A 159 -3.46 15.30 15.70
C ILE A 159 -2.41 15.91 16.63
N ASP A 160 -2.78 16.87 17.48
CA ASP A 160 -1.83 17.51 18.40
C ASP A 160 -1.19 16.49 19.36
N GLN A 161 -1.99 15.56 19.90
CA GLN A 161 -1.51 14.51 20.81
C GLN A 161 -0.63 13.48 20.09
N GLY A 162 -1.04 13.04 18.90
CA GLY A 162 -0.26 12.10 18.11
C GLY A 162 1.05 12.69 17.62
N ALA A 163 1.05 13.97 17.23
CA ALA A 163 2.26 14.66 16.79
C ALA A 163 3.24 14.85 17.95
N ALA A 164 2.75 15.12 19.17
CA ALA A 164 3.58 15.14 20.38
C ALA A 164 4.18 13.74 20.67
N TYR A 165 3.38 12.67 20.59
CA TYR A 165 3.88 11.30 20.73
C TYR A 165 4.99 11.01 19.71
N ALA A 166 4.76 11.29 18.42
CA ALA A 166 5.74 11.05 17.37
C ALA A 166 7.02 11.88 17.58
N ALA A 167 6.90 13.14 18.02
CA ALA A 167 8.03 14.00 18.34
C ALA A 167 8.92 13.42 19.46
N ASP A 168 8.29 12.90 20.53
CA ASP A 168 8.98 12.29 21.67
C ASP A 168 9.70 10.98 21.31
N HIS A 169 9.30 10.33 20.20
CA HIS A 169 9.85 9.05 19.74
C HIS A 169 10.64 9.13 18.43
N LEU A 170 11.01 10.33 17.95
CA LEU A 170 11.79 10.49 16.72
C LEU A 170 13.12 9.73 16.72
N GLY A 171 13.73 9.56 17.90
CA GLY A 171 15.00 8.82 18.04
C GLY A 171 14.86 7.30 18.02
N ASP A 172 13.64 6.78 18.21
CA ASP A 172 13.34 5.34 18.26
C ASP A 172 12.60 4.86 16.98
N ALA A 173 12.07 5.79 16.18
CA ALA A 173 11.37 5.51 14.95
C ALA A 173 12.32 5.07 13.82
N ASP A 174 11.85 4.17 12.95
CA ASP A 174 12.63 3.79 11.77
C ASP A 174 12.77 4.98 10.79
N PRO A 175 13.81 4.97 9.92
CA PRO A 175 14.05 6.06 8.98
C PRO A 175 12.85 6.40 8.09
N VAL A 176 12.12 5.40 7.58
CA VAL A 176 10.94 5.58 6.72
C VAL A 176 9.84 6.33 7.47
N SER A 177 9.56 5.96 8.71
CA SER A 177 8.53 6.63 9.50
C SER A 177 8.92 8.06 9.87
N VAL A 178 10.21 8.32 10.10
CA VAL A 178 10.69 9.70 10.28
C VAL A 178 10.52 10.52 8.99
N THR A 179 10.66 9.93 7.79
CA THR A 179 10.36 10.62 6.53
C THR A 179 8.87 10.94 6.38
N VAL A 180 7.98 10.05 6.85
CA VAL A 180 6.54 10.31 6.90
C VAL A 180 6.26 11.50 7.81
N TYR A 181 6.88 11.58 8.99
CA TYR A 181 6.70 12.73 9.88
C TYR A 181 7.20 14.05 9.27
N ASP A 182 8.34 14.05 8.56
CA ASP A 182 8.80 15.22 7.82
C ASP A 182 7.80 15.63 6.73
N TYR A 183 7.26 14.68 5.99
CA TYR A 183 6.22 14.95 4.99
C TYR A 183 4.97 15.57 5.64
N LEU A 184 4.51 15.02 6.78
CA LEU A 184 3.36 15.57 7.51
C LEU A 184 3.62 16.98 8.04
N TYR A 185 4.82 17.25 8.57
CA TYR A 185 5.25 18.58 8.96
C TYR A 185 5.15 19.56 7.78
N ARG A 186 5.76 19.24 6.63
CA ARG A 186 5.79 20.15 5.47
C ARG A 186 4.40 20.34 4.85
N ASN A 187 3.63 19.26 4.73
CA ASN A 187 2.37 19.30 3.99
C ASN A 187 1.19 19.79 4.84
N TRP A 188 1.17 19.59 6.16
CA TRP A 188 0.07 20.04 7.03
C TRP A 188 0.49 20.99 8.16
N ASP A 189 1.75 21.45 8.18
CA ASP A 189 2.27 22.39 9.17
C ASP A 189 2.19 21.85 10.62
N LEU A 190 2.40 20.54 10.80
CA LEU A 190 2.39 19.90 12.12
C LEU A 190 3.65 20.25 12.92
N GLN A 191 3.66 21.43 13.54
CA GLN A 191 4.84 22.06 14.16
C GLN A 191 5.59 21.18 15.19
N ALA A 192 4.89 20.28 15.90
CA ALA A 192 5.54 19.33 16.81
C ALA A 192 6.55 18.41 16.08
N LEU A 193 6.38 18.21 14.77
CA LEU A 193 7.22 17.37 13.91
C LEU A 193 8.34 18.14 13.20
N GLU A 194 8.60 19.42 13.51
CA GLU A 194 9.67 20.22 12.87
C GLU A 194 11.04 19.52 12.89
N GLY A 195 11.33 18.77 13.97
CA GLY A 195 12.57 18.01 14.13
C GLY A 195 12.69 16.78 13.22
N ALA A 196 11.61 16.31 12.62
CA ALA A 196 11.59 15.09 11.83
C ALA A 196 12.54 15.17 10.62
N ARG A 197 12.64 16.32 9.95
CA ARG A 197 13.56 16.46 8.80
C ARG A 197 15.02 16.24 9.17
N ALA A 198 15.43 16.82 10.30
CA ALA A 198 16.79 16.69 10.79
C ALA A 198 17.07 15.25 11.24
N ALA A 199 16.11 14.63 11.91
CA ALA A 199 16.17 13.22 12.27
C ALA A 199 16.28 12.33 11.03
N ALA A 200 15.43 12.52 10.02
CA ALA A 200 15.38 11.72 8.79
C ALA A 200 16.72 11.73 8.04
N ARG A 201 17.35 12.91 7.93
CA ARG A 201 18.68 13.07 7.31
C ARG A 201 19.79 12.43 8.13
N GLY A 202 19.70 12.51 9.46
CA GLY A 202 20.66 11.90 10.37
C GLY A 202 20.51 10.38 10.50
N SER A 203 19.32 9.86 10.20
CA SER A 203 18.97 8.45 10.27
C SER A 203 19.09 7.73 8.94
N LEU A 204 19.57 8.38 7.87
CA LEU A 204 19.89 7.72 6.61
C LEU A 204 20.79 6.52 6.91
N PRO A 205 20.24 5.30 6.83
CA PRO A 205 20.89 4.16 7.45
C PRO A 205 22.06 3.71 6.59
N GLU A 206 23.09 3.16 7.24
CA GLU A 206 24.12 2.36 6.58
C GLU A 206 23.56 1.01 6.11
N ASP A 207 22.33 0.68 6.51
CA ASP A 207 21.65 -0.57 6.16
C ASP A 207 21.16 -0.54 4.70
N PRO A 208 21.66 -1.44 3.83
CA PRO A 208 21.25 -1.51 2.43
C PRO A 208 19.74 -1.69 2.23
N SER A 209 19.02 -2.31 3.16
CA SER A 209 17.57 -2.54 3.04
C SER A 209 16.74 -1.25 2.98
N TYR A 210 17.28 -0.15 3.46
CA TYR A 210 16.63 1.16 3.44
C TYR A 210 17.25 2.12 2.42
N SER A 211 18.27 1.70 1.68
CA SER A 211 18.92 2.51 0.64
C SER A 211 17.91 3.03 -0.40
N MET A 212 16.90 2.21 -0.73
CA MET A 212 15.83 2.64 -1.64
C MET A 212 15.09 3.87 -1.13
N PHE A 213 14.89 4.01 0.18
CA PHE A 213 14.19 5.15 0.80
C PHE A 213 15.04 6.41 0.94
N ALA A 214 16.33 6.38 0.59
CA ALA A 214 17.20 7.55 0.69
C ALA A 214 16.64 8.76 -0.07
N ARG A 215 15.94 8.51 -1.19
CA ARG A 215 15.29 9.54 -2.01
C ARG A 215 14.23 10.36 -1.26
N LEU A 216 13.61 9.80 -0.22
CA LEU A 216 12.61 10.50 0.59
C LEU A 216 13.18 11.68 1.39
N VAL A 217 14.51 11.72 1.60
CA VAL A 217 15.19 12.78 2.36
C VAL A 217 16.29 13.49 1.57
N ASP A 218 16.74 12.86 0.48
CA ASP A 218 17.73 13.36 -0.45
C ASP A 218 17.23 13.22 -1.90
N ALA A 219 16.77 14.34 -2.47
CA ALA A 219 16.31 14.42 -3.85
C ALA A 219 17.44 14.31 -4.89
N ASP A 220 18.69 14.05 -4.49
CA ASP A 220 19.82 13.70 -5.36
C ASP A 220 20.32 12.26 -5.11
N ALA A 221 19.68 11.49 -4.23
CA ALA A 221 20.04 10.08 -4.00
C ALA A 221 20.00 9.28 -5.31
N LEU A 222 21.00 8.41 -5.48
CA LEU A 222 21.09 7.50 -6.62
C LEU A 222 20.24 6.25 -6.36
N PRO A 223 19.76 5.56 -7.41
CA PRO A 223 19.05 4.31 -7.26
C PRO A 223 19.96 3.27 -6.60
N PRO A 224 19.43 2.40 -5.72
CA PRO A 224 20.20 1.34 -5.11
C PRO A 224 20.67 0.33 -6.16
N ASP A 225 21.82 -0.30 -5.93
CA ASP A 225 22.30 -1.40 -6.75
C ASP A 225 21.37 -2.63 -6.58
N GLU A 226 21.27 -3.48 -7.61
CA GLU A 226 20.40 -4.68 -7.58
C GLU A 226 20.70 -5.58 -6.36
N SER A 227 21.97 -5.69 -5.96
CA SER A 227 22.37 -6.46 -4.79
C SER A 227 21.88 -5.90 -3.45
N GLU A 228 21.58 -4.60 -3.39
CA GLU A 228 21.03 -3.96 -2.18
C GLU A 228 19.53 -4.24 -2.04
N LEU A 229 18.87 -4.66 -3.13
CA LEU A 229 17.46 -5.03 -3.15
C LEU A 229 17.21 -6.53 -2.89
N GLU A 230 18.26 -7.37 -2.89
CA GLU A 230 18.12 -8.84 -2.76
C GLU A 230 17.48 -9.28 -1.43
N ASP A 231 17.63 -8.47 -0.37
CA ASP A 231 17.12 -8.77 0.98
C ASP A 231 15.73 -8.19 1.27
N VAL A 232 15.20 -7.37 0.35
CA VAL A 232 13.87 -6.76 0.49
C VAL A 232 12.82 -7.67 -0.16
N SER A 233 11.59 -7.68 0.35
CA SER A 233 10.51 -8.41 -0.33
C SER A 233 10.44 -7.94 -1.79
N GLN A 234 10.21 -8.85 -2.74
CA GLN A 234 10.30 -8.51 -4.16
C GLN A 234 9.40 -7.31 -4.53
N LEU A 235 8.25 -7.18 -3.87
CA LEU A 235 7.34 -6.06 -4.04
C LEU A 235 7.90 -4.74 -3.48
N GLU A 236 8.41 -4.76 -2.25
CA GLU A 236 8.92 -3.53 -1.64
C GLU A 236 10.25 -3.12 -2.28
N GLY A 237 11.12 -4.07 -2.60
CA GLY A 237 12.45 -3.80 -3.16
C GLY A 237 12.39 -3.32 -4.60
N GLU A 238 11.90 -4.16 -5.52
CA GLU A 238 12.01 -3.86 -6.95
C GLU A 238 11.03 -2.77 -7.38
N VAL A 239 9.81 -2.85 -6.87
CA VAL A 239 8.67 -2.16 -7.46
C VAL A 239 8.49 -0.76 -6.84
N MET A 240 8.70 -0.61 -5.52
CA MET A 240 8.74 0.71 -4.89
C MET A 240 10.02 1.48 -5.24
N ALA A 241 11.18 0.83 -5.33
CA ALA A 241 12.40 1.50 -5.79
C ALA A 241 12.23 2.00 -7.24
N ALA A 242 11.69 1.19 -8.15
CA ALA A 242 11.42 1.64 -9.52
C ALA A 242 10.53 2.88 -9.57
N ALA A 243 9.50 2.97 -8.73
CA ALA A 243 8.66 4.16 -8.61
C ALA A 243 9.41 5.38 -8.07
N MET A 244 10.23 5.19 -7.04
CA MET A 244 10.92 6.25 -6.33
C MET A 244 12.05 6.88 -7.15
N TYR A 245 12.63 6.12 -8.08
CA TYR A 245 13.73 6.55 -8.94
C TYR A 245 13.33 6.66 -10.43
N CYS A 246 12.03 6.74 -10.73
CA CYS A 246 11.52 6.67 -12.10
C CYS A 246 11.97 7.84 -13.00
N ASP A 247 12.37 8.96 -12.42
CA ASP A 247 12.94 10.13 -13.08
C ASP A 247 14.39 9.90 -13.53
N GLN A 248 15.07 8.95 -12.87
CA GLN A 248 16.44 8.55 -13.17
C GLN A 248 16.50 7.27 -14.02
N VAL A 249 15.58 6.34 -13.77
CA VAL A 249 15.47 5.04 -14.44
C VAL A 249 14.06 4.92 -15.02
N PRO A 250 13.89 4.94 -16.36
CA PRO A 250 12.58 4.83 -16.97
C PRO A 250 11.83 3.56 -16.55
N LEU A 251 10.54 3.71 -16.26
CA LEU A 251 9.66 2.58 -15.93
C LEU A 251 9.48 1.64 -17.13
N ASP A 252 9.43 0.34 -16.87
CA ASP A 252 9.13 -0.67 -17.88
C ASP A 252 7.69 -0.54 -18.41
N GLU A 253 7.45 -0.93 -19.67
CA GLU A 253 6.11 -0.93 -20.28
C GLU A 253 5.10 -1.80 -19.50
N GLY A 254 5.60 -2.84 -18.81
CA GLY A 254 4.80 -3.75 -17.97
C GLY A 254 4.66 -3.31 -16.52
N PHE A 255 5.14 -2.13 -16.14
CA PHE A 255 5.16 -1.67 -14.75
C PHE A 255 3.77 -1.71 -14.09
N ALA A 256 2.75 -1.16 -14.75
CA ALA A 256 1.39 -1.19 -14.21
C ALA A 256 0.81 -2.61 -14.09
N ASP A 257 1.19 -3.52 -14.98
CA ASP A 257 0.71 -4.91 -14.95
C ASP A 257 1.37 -5.73 -13.83
N ALA A 258 2.62 -5.43 -13.49
CA ALA A 258 3.28 -5.99 -12.31
C ALA A 258 2.45 -5.67 -11.04
N TYR A 259 2.00 -4.42 -10.89
CA TYR A 259 1.14 -4.04 -9.77
C TYR A 259 -0.25 -4.65 -9.81
N ARG A 260 -0.88 -4.78 -10.99
CA ARG A 260 -2.18 -5.49 -11.08
C ARG A 260 -2.09 -6.94 -10.64
N SER A 261 -0.92 -7.57 -10.79
CA SER A 261 -0.70 -8.93 -10.30
C SER A 261 -0.72 -8.96 -8.77
N VAL A 262 -0.14 -7.96 -8.11
CA VAL A 262 -0.19 -7.77 -6.66
C VAL A 262 -1.62 -7.50 -6.18
N LEU A 263 -2.36 -6.63 -6.88
CA LEU A 263 -3.78 -6.37 -6.60
C LEU A 263 -4.61 -7.66 -6.64
N ALA A 264 -4.33 -8.54 -7.61
CA ALA A 264 -5.05 -9.79 -7.78
C ALA A 264 -4.81 -10.79 -6.64
N GLU A 265 -3.70 -10.66 -5.89
CA GLU A 265 -3.42 -11.46 -4.69
C GLU A 265 -4.22 -10.99 -3.47
N GLY A 266 -4.73 -9.75 -3.47
CA GLY A 266 -5.67 -9.24 -2.47
C GLY A 266 -5.08 -9.04 -1.07
N ARG A 267 -3.76 -8.89 -0.94
CA ARG A 267 -3.12 -8.57 0.34
C ARG A 267 -3.23 -7.07 0.62
N ARG A 268 -3.92 -6.70 1.69
CA ARG A 268 -4.22 -5.29 2.02
C ARG A 268 -2.99 -4.42 2.21
N GLY A 269 -1.99 -4.90 2.95
CA GLY A 269 -0.73 -4.15 3.17
C GLY A 269 -0.06 -3.77 1.85
N ASP A 270 -0.03 -4.69 0.90
CA ASP A 270 0.54 -4.46 -0.42
C ASP A 270 -0.20 -3.33 -1.17
N LEU A 271 -1.54 -3.25 -1.06
CA LEU A 271 -2.33 -2.23 -1.76
C LEU A 271 -1.89 -0.80 -1.42
N ALA A 272 -1.62 -0.54 -0.13
CA ALA A 272 -1.15 0.76 0.32
C ALA A 272 0.25 1.07 -0.23
N HIS A 273 1.17 0.09 -0.20
CA HIS A 273 2.51 0.24 -0.77
C HIS A 273 2.48 0.54 -2.28
N VAL A 274 1.62 -0.18 -3.02
CA VAL A 274 1.38 0.10 -4.44
C VAL A 274 0.84 1.52 -4.65
N ALA A 275 -0.10 1.96 -3.81
CA ALA A 275 -0.66 3.30 -3.89
C ALA A 275 0.37 4.41 -3.61
N TYR A 276 1.27 4.22 -2.62
CA TYR A 276 2.38 5.13 -2.39
C TYR A 276 3.31 5.22 -3.60
N ALA A 277 3.64 4.08 -4.19
CA ALA A 277 4.48 4.02 -5.37
C ALA A 277 3.85 4.70 -6.59
N VAL A 278 2.54 4.50 -6.82
CA VAL A 278 1.79 5.24 -7.85
C VAL A 278 1.80 6.75 -7.57
N GLY A 279 1.70 7.16 -6.31
CA GLY A 279 1.84 8.56 -5.90
C GLY A 279 3.21 9.13 -6.30
N TRP A 280 4.31 8.44 -5.98
CA TRP A 280 5.67 8.86 -6.36
C TRP A 280 5.87 9.00 -7.86
N VAL A 281 5.39 8.03 -8.65
CA VAL A 281 5.43 8.12 -10.13
C VAL A 281 4.74 9.39 -10.63
N ARG A 282 3.62 9.77 -10.02
CA ARG A 282 2.89 11.00 -10.36
C ARG A 282 3.63 12.26 -9.92
N GLU A 283 4.17 12.29 -8.71
CA GLU A 283 4.93 13.42 -8.17
C GLU A 283 6.18 13.73 -9.02
N LEU A 284 6.87 12.68 -9.47
CA LEU A 284 8.07 12.77 -10.30
C LEU A 284 7.76 13.02 -11.79
N GLY A 285 6.48 13.05 -12.19
CA GLY A 285 6.07 13.28 -13.57
C GLY A 285 6.44 12.14 -14.53
N CYS A 286 6.68 10.95 -14.00
CA CYS A 286 7.01 9.76 -14.77
C CYS A 286 5.78 9.22 -15.49
N VAL A 287 5.99 8.63 -16.66
CA VAL A 287 4.91 8.11 -17.51
C VAL A 287 5.13 6.63 -17.75
N ALA A 288 4.11 5.83 -17.44
CA ALA A 288 4.05 4.42 -17.83
C ALA A 288 2.65 4.08 -18.38
N PRO A 289 2.53 3.14 -19.33
CA PRO A 289 1.25 2.68 -19.84
C PRO A 289 0.35 2.15 -18.72
N GLY A 290 -0.95 2.48 -18.76
CA GLY A 290 -1.95 1.92 -17.86
C GLY A 290 -1.95 2.45 -16.42
N MET A 291 -1.14 3.46 -16.09
CA MET A 291 -1.06 4.05 -14.74
C MET A 291 -2.37 4.70 -14.26
N GLU A 292 -3.10 5.37 -15.15
CA GLU A 292 -4.39 6.00 -14.80
C GLU A 292 -5.42 4.94 -14.39
N GLY A 293 -5.53 3.86 -15.17
CA GLY A 293 -6.40 2.72 -14.85
C GLY A 293 -6.02 2.07 -13.52
N LEU A 294 -4.73 1.83 -13.30
CA LEU A 294 -4.21 1.30 -12.03
C LEU A 294 -4.56 2.21 -10.85
N THR A 295 -4.42 3.53 -11.01
CA THR A 295 -4.76 4.51 -9.96
C THR A 295 -6.24 4.43 -9.58
N LEU A 296 -7.13 4.34 -10.57
CA LEU A 296 -8.57 4.22 -10.33
C LEU A 296 -8.92 2.89 -9.63
N GLU A 297 -8.29 1.79 -10.05
CA GLU A 297 -8.45 0.47 -9.43
C GLU A 297 -8.02 0.48 -7.95
N LEU A 298 -6.85 1.05 -7.65
CA LEU A 298 -6.32 1.19 -6.29
C LEU A 298 -7.24 2.01 -5.40
N VAL A 299 -7.62 3.21 -5.84
CA VAL A 299 -8.50 4.09 -5.08
C VAL A 299 -9.83 3.40 -4.77
N SER A 300 -10.40 2.68 -5.74
CA SER A 300 -11.64 1.93 -5.53
C SER A 300 -11.48 0.79 -4.52
N GLN A 301 -10.36 0.06 -4.55
CA GLN A 301 -10.11 -1.04 -3.62
C GLN A 301 -9.86 -0.54 -2.20
N LEU A 302 -8.99 0.45 -2.04
CA LEU A 302 -8.70 1.07 -0.73
C LEU A 302 -9.98 1.63 -0.09
N ALA A 303 -10.80 2.35 -0.86
CA ALA A 303 -12.07 2.87 -0.34
C ALA A 303 -13.05 1.74 0.04
N SER A 304 -13.07 0.65 -0.73
CA SER A 304 -13.89 -0.52 -0.40
C SER A 304 -13.43 -1.21 0.88
N ASP A 305 -12.12 -1.25 1.16
CA ASP A 305 -11.57 -1.85 2.38
C ASP A 305 -11.96 -1.06 3.64
N LEU A 306 -12.10 0.27 3.54
CA LEU A 306 -12.54 1.12 4.65
C LEU A 306 -14.06 1.13 4.87
N GLY A 307 -14.85 0.63 3.91
CA GLY A 307 -16.31 0.65 3.98
C GLY A 307 -16.94 -0.44 4.87
N GLY A 308 -16.13 -1.35 5.42
CA GLY A 308 -16.56 -2.44 6.31
C GLY A 308 -16.61 -2.06 7.78
N ASP A 309 -16.63 -3.08 8.65
CA ASP A 309 -16.48 -2.89 10.10
C ASP A 309 -15.11 -2.27 10.42
N ALA A 310 -15.11 -1.20 11.21
CA ALA A 310 -13.89 -0.45 11.47
C ALA A 310 -12.94 -1.20 12.43
N VAL A 311 -11.89 -1.82 11.89
CA VAL A 311 -10.80 -2.43 12.66
C VAL A 311 -9.57 -1.54 12.52
N ILE A 312 -9.25 -0.75 13.54
CA ILE A 312 -8.09 0.14 13.48
C ILE A 312 -6.81 -0.64 13.79
N ASP A 313 -6.03 -0.88 12.75
CA ASP A 313 -4.73 -1.56 12.79
C ASP A 313 -3.79 -0.96 11.73
N ASP A 314 -2.58 -1.47 11.66
CA ASP A 314 -1.54 -0.98 10.77
C ASP A 314 -1.93 -1.02 9.28
N GLU A 315 -2.49 -2.14 8.81
CA GLU A 315 -2.87 -2.33 7.40
C GLU A 315 -4.00 -1.40 6.97
N SER A 316 -5.02 -1.24 7.82
CA SER A 316 -6.16 -0.40 7.52
C SER A 316 -5.83 1.10 7.62
N LEU A 317 -4.96 1.48 8.56
CA LEU A 317 -4.43 2.83 8.64
C LEU A 317 -3.56 3.15 7.42
N SER A 318 -2.72 2.20 6.98
CA SER A 318 -1.98 2.32 5.71
C SER A 318 -2.89 2.58 4.52
N SER A 319 -4.02 1.86 4.42
CA SER A 319 -5.00 2.08 3.35
C SER A 319 -5.59 3.49 3.37
N SER A 320 -5.97 3.98 4.54
CA SER A 320 -6.53 5.33 4.69
C SER A 320 -5.52 6.45 4.46
N ALA A 321 -4.26 6.26 4.89
CA ALA A 321 -3.17 7.18 4.63
C ALA A 321 -2.85 7.23 3.12
N ALA A 322 -2.84 6.08 2.44
CA ALA A 322 -2.67 6.00 0.98
C ALA A 322 -3.79 6.72 0.21
N LEU A 323 -5.06 6.61 0.64
CA LEU A 323 -6.14 7.42 0.08
C LEU A 323 -5.89 8.92 0.28
N GLY A 324 -5.48 9.32 1.49
CA GLY A 324 -5.09 10.70 1.78
C GLY A 324 -3.99 11.20 0.87
N TYR A 325 -2.94 10.41 0.66
CA TYR A 325 -1.82 10.71 -0.22
C TYR A 325 -2.21 10.88 -1.68
N LEU A 326 -3.05 9.99 -2.20
CA LEU A 326 -3.57 10.08 -3.57
C LEU A 326 -4.58 11.23 -3.78
N GLY A 327 -4.80 12.04 -2.75
CA GLY A 327 -5.74 13.15 -2.73
C GLY A 327 -7.19 12.69 -2.61
N ARG A 328 -7.45 11.44 -2.22
CA ARG A 328 -8.79 10.86 -2.15
C ARG A 328 -9.29 10.68 -0.72
N ALA A 329 -8.93 11.62 0.16
CA ALA A 329 -9.46 11.67 1.53
C ALA A 329 -10.98 11.79 1.56
N ASP A 330 -11.62 12.28 0.48
CA ASP A 330 -13.08 12.31 0.31
C ASP A 330 -13.76 10.93 0.39
N LEU A 331 -13.00 9.87 0.19
CA LEU A 331 -13.48 8.49 0.26
C LEU A 331 -13.30 7.84 1.63
N ILE A 332 -12.73 8.54 2.61
CA ILE A 332 -12.57 8.02 3.97
C ILE A 332 -13.88 8.25 4.74
N PRO A 333 -14.61 7.20 5.14
CA PRO A 333 -15.91 7.37 5.79
C PRO A 333 -15.80 8.03 7.17
N GLU A 334 -16.76 8.89 7.55
CA GLU A 334 -16.80 9.46 8.90
C GLU A 334 -16.76 8.40 10.03
N PRO A 335 -17.51 7.28 9.96
CA PRO A 335 -17.40 6.24 10.99
C PRO A 335 -16.00 5.63 11.13
N TRP A 336 -15.22 5.61 10.04
CA TRP A 336 -13.82 5.17 10.07
C TRP A 336 -12.94 6.18 10.81
N VAL A 337 -13.16 7.48 10.59
CA VAL A 337 -12.47 8.56 11.31
C VAL A 337 -12.81 8.50 12.81
N GLU A 338 -14.08 8.34 13.17
CA GLU A 338 -14.52 8.18 14.57
C GLU A 338 -13.85 6.98 15.24
N ALA A 339 -13.79 5.83 14.55
CA ALA A 339 -13.09 4.65 15.07
C ALA A 339 -11.59 4.90 15.25
N THR A 340 -10.95 5.60 14.31
CA THR A 340 -9.54 6.00 14.40
C THR A 340 -9.30 6.89 15.63
N LEU A 341 -10.18 7.87 15.88
CA LEU A 341 -10.10 8.73 17.07
C LEU A 341 -10.29 7.91 18.36
N ALA A 342 -11.25 6.99 18.38
CA ALA A 342 -11.52 6.14 19.54
C ALA A 342 -10.38 5.15 19.84
N ALA A 343 -9.58 4.79 18.84
CA ALA A 343 -8.43 3.90 18.98
C ALA A 343 -7.17 4.59 19.53
N GLN A 344 -7.14 5.93 19.60
CA GLN A 344 -6.01 6.66 20.16
C GLN A 344 -5.82 6.32 21.64
N ARG A 345 -4.58 6.00 22.03
CA ARG A 345 -4.23 5.70 23.42
C ARG A 345 -4.01 6.97 24.23
N GLY A 346 -4.00 6.81 25.56
CA GLY A 346 -3.75 7.92 26.49
C GLY A 346 -2.35 8.54 26.41
N ASP A 347 -1.41 7.94 25.68
CA ASP A 347 -0.10 8.51 25.35
C ASP A 347 -0.11 9.32 24.05
N GLY A 348 -1.25 9.39 23.35
CA GLY A 348 -1.42 10.06 22.06
C GLY A 348 -1.14 9.19 20.84
N GLY A 349 -0.57 8.00 21.01
CA GLY A 349 -0.23 7.10 19.90
C GLY A 349 -1.32 6.08 19.54
N TRP A 350 -1.05 5.31 18.49
CA TRP A 350 -1.87 4.18 18.02
C TRP A 350 -1.03 2.90 18.01
N ALA A 351 -1.63 1.75 18.26
CA ALA A 351 -0.90 0.49 18.14
C ALA A 351 -0.98 -0.03 16.72
N GLU A 352 0.02 -0.84 16.40
CA GLU A 352 0.01 -1.77 15.28
C GLU A 352 -1.25 -2.65 15.24
N ARG A 353 -1.72 -3.14 16.40
CA ARG A 353 -2.96 -3.91 16.54
C ARG A 353 -3.71 -3.51 17.79
N VAL A 354 -5.03 -3.69 17.79
CA VAL A 354 -5.89 -3.40 18.95
C VAL A 354 -5.42 -4.11 20.24
N ASP A 355 -4.84 -5.31 20.11
CA ASP A 355 -4.35 -6.14 21.20
C ASP A 355 -2.87 -5.95 21.56
N SER A 356 -2.13 -5.08 20.85
CA SER A 356 -0.72 -4.81 21.16
C SER A 356 -0.55 -4.01 22.44
N ASP A 357 0.52 -4.34 23.18
CA ASP A 357 0.96 -3.59 24.34
C ASP A 357 1.65 -2.29 23.90
N GLY A 358 0.97 -1.16 24.06
CA GLY A 358 1.52 0.17 23.79
C GLY A 358 1.32 0.64 22.35
N SER A 359 1.80 1.85 22.10
CA SER A 359 1.70 2.52 20.80
C SER A 359 2.91 2.21 19.90
N SER A 360 2.68 2.25 18.60
CA SER A 360 3.68 2.09 17.53
C SER A 360 3.93 3.45 16.89
N TRP A 361 5.19 3.83 16.69
CA TRP A 361 5.52 5.04 15.94
C TRP A 361 5.02 4.92 14.49
N HIS A 362 5.11 3.74 13.87
CA HIS A 362 4.69 3.52 12.48
C HIS A 362 3.21 3.82 12.32
N THR A 363 2.40 3.12 13.10
CA THR A 363 0.95 3.21 13.05
C THR A 363 0.45 4.58 13.52
N THR A 364 1.18 5.23 14.43
CA THR A 364 0.90 6.64 14.79
C THR A 364 1.13 7.59 13.61
N GLY A 365 2.17 7.39 12.81
CA GLY A 365 2.40 8.18 11.58
C GLY A 365 1.29 8.00 10.55
N LEU A 366 0.84 6.76 10.36
CA LEU A 366 -0.28 6.47 9.46
C LEU A 366 -1.59 7.11 9.95
N ALA A 367 -1.89 7.02 11.25
CA ALA A 367 -3.06 7.67 11.83
C ALA A 367 -2.99 9.19 11.71
N LEU A 368 -1.84 9.81 11.99
CA LEU A 368 -1.64 11.25 11.80
C LEU A 368 -1.85 11.66 10.35
N TRP A 369 -1.35 10.88 9.39
CA TRP A 369 -1.56 11.15 7.96
C TRP A 369 -3.04 11.12 7.60
N THR A 370 -3.75 10.06 7.96
CA THR A 370 -5.18 9.92 7.73
C THR A 370 -5.97 11.10 8.31
N LEU A 371 -5.73 11.41 9.57
CA LEU A 371 -6.41 12.49 10.28
C LEU A 371 -6.09 13.86 9.66
N ALA A 372 -4.83 14.14 9.31
CA ALA A 372 -4.46 15.38 8.64
C ALA A 372 -5.14 15.50 7.26
N ALA A 373 -5.15 14.41 6.48
CA ALA A 373 -5.74 14.41 5.15
C ALA A 373 -7.26 14.69 5.14
N VAL A 374 -8.01 14.21 6.15
CA VAL A 374 -9.44 14.52 6.26
C VAL A 374 -9.73 15.95 6.68
N THR A 375 -8.78 16.65 7.33
CA THR A 375 -8.91 18.08 7.65
C THR A 375 -8.69 18.98 6.42
N GLY A 376 -8.01 18.48 5.39
CA GLY A 376 -7.80 19.22 4.16
C GLY A 376 -6.65 18.68 3.29
N PRO A 377 -6.49 19.25 2.09
CA PRO A 377 -5.55 18.77 1.08
C PRO A 377 -4.06 19.07 1.37
N GLY A 378 -3.75 19.68 2.52
CA GLY A 378 -2.41 20.17 2.84
C GLY A 378 -1.93 21.32 1.93
N ASN A 379 -0.63 21.57 1.99
CA ASN A 379 0.10 22.64 1.31
C ASN A 379 0.49 22.26 -0.12
N GLY A 380 0.18 21.05 -0.57
CA GLY A 380 0.55 20.55 -1.90
C GLY A 380 2.05 20.29 -2.03
N VAL A 381 2.69 19.94 -0.92
CA VAL A 381 4.11 19.55 -0.90
C VAL A 381 4.20 18.09 -1.32
N THR A 382 5.18 17.75 -2.16
CA THR A 382 5.44 16.38 -2.57
C THR A 382 6.22 15.62 -1.50
N MET A 383 6.03 14.30 -1.44
CA MET A 383 6.82 13.46 -0.55
C MET A 383 8.29 13.44 -0.98
N LEU A 384 8.55 13.35 -2.30
CA LEU A 384 9.89 13.29 -2.89
C LEU A 384 10.50 14.67 -3.24
N GLY A 385 10.03 15.75 -2.62
CA GLY A 385 10.50 17.12 -2.87
C GLY A 385 11.21 17.75 -1.67
N GLY A 386 12.44 18.24 -1.89
CA GLY A 386 13.27 18.94 -0.90
C GLY A 386 12.94 20.42 -0.70
#